data_AF-A0A3C1GPI2-F1
#
_entry.id   AF-A0A3C1GPI2-F1
#
_cell.length_a   1.000
_cell.length_b   1.000
_cell.length_c   1.000
_cell.angle_alpha   90.00
_cell.angle_beta   90.00
_cell.angle_gamma   90.00
#
_symmetry.space_group_name_H-M   'P 1'
#
loop_
_entity.id
_entity.type
_entity.pdbx_description
1 polymer ?
#
loop_
_entity_poly.entity_id
_entity_poly.type
_entity_poly.pdbx_seq_one_letter_code
_entity_poly.pdbx_strand_id
1 'polypeptide(L)'
;MDWGPIYADLWTDEKFEGGSFTLRSFFAFLLTNPYGMKDLSGLYRVSPEQLSVATDSTLTPHEVAEYLNECERRRLVMRDGRWLWIINRFARVENPANVRTQINVGRALLACRSPRLVAAWKYKYAAWVPRIEKALHQAIEVQGAPEEVEDVLGLRAIVPDPPPADDEPAVLYEDEIQAVWHFYMTTIVAALGRPVSYTLSAARRSLILTRLRDRIKDQETGETRLVTIEDLMAAISACAASDWHLGRSPDSDGTHYSLERDILRDKEQLERWLEGARGATRRRRAKARRGEPKLPPEPSEPEAREERL
;
A
#
# COMPACT_ATOMS: atom_id res chain seq x y z
N MET A 1 -13.70 27.15 -6.72
CA MET A 1 -13.90 27.02 -5.26
C MET A 1 -12.86 26.04 -4.77
N ASP A 2 -11.88 26.50 -4.00
CA ASP A 2 -10.94 25.61 -3.35
C ASP A 2 -11.59 25.04 -2.10
N TRP A 3 -11.95 23.76 -2.17
CA TRP A 3 -12.42 23.02 -1.01
C TRP A 3 -11.21 22.72 -0.11
N GLY A 4 -11.41 22.73 1.22
CA GLY A 4 -10.35 22.37 2.16
C GLY A 4 -9.76 20.98 1.86
N PRO A 5 -8.50 20.68 2.25
CA PRO A 5 -7.77 19.47 1.84
C PRO A 5 -8.51 18.15 2.13
N ILE A 6 -9.34 18.12 3.18
CA ILE A 6 -10.15 16.95 3.56
C ILE A 6 -11.20 16.61 2.48
N TYR A 7 -11.68 17.61 1.75
CA TYR A 7 -12.79 17.50 0.80
C TYR A 7 -12.31 17.39 -0.66
N ALA A 8 -11.12 17.90 -0.98
CA ALA A 8 -10.61 17.95 -2.35
C ALA A 8 -10.55 16.55 -2.99
N ASP A 9 -10.06 15.55 -2.25
CA ASP A 9 -9.97 14.18 -2.75
C ASP A 9 -11.31 13.45 -2.78
N LEU A 10 -12.29 13.90 -1.99
CA LEU A 10 -13.55 13.18 -1.82
C LEU A 10 -14.41 13.24 -3.08
N TRP A 11 -14.29 14.34 -3.85
CA TRP A 11 -15.03 14.54 -5.08
C TRP A 11 -14.44 13.82 -6.29
N THR A 12 -13.16 13.44 -6.23
CA THR A 12 -12.44 12.74 -7.30
C THR A 12 -12.14 11.28 -6.98
N ASP A 13 -12.44 10.81 -5.77
CA ASP A 13 -12.24 9.42 -5.36
C ASP A 13 -13.22 8.49 -6.12
N GLU A 14 -12.65 7.55 -6.89
CA GLU A 14 -13.34 6.52 -7.68
C GLU A 14 -14.33 5.71 -6.85
N LYS A 15 -14.10 5.59 -5.54
CA LYS A 15 -15.05 4.91 -4.64
C LYS A 15 -16.43 5.57 -4.60
N PHE A 16 -16.54 6.84 -5.00
CA PHE A 16 -17.80 7.56 -5.11
C PHE A 16 -18.34 7.66 -6.54
N GLU A 17 -17.71 7.00 -7.51
CA GLU A 17 -18.23 6.94 -8.88
C GLU A 17 -19.63 6.32 -8.90
N GLY A 18 -20.54 6.95 -9.65
CA GLY A 18 -21.98 6.61 -9.66
C GLY A 18 -22.74 6.89 -8.35
N GLY A 19 -22.09 7.41 -7.31
CA GLY A 19 -22.73 7.80 -6.05
C GLY A 19 -23.41 9.17 -6.14
N SER A 20 -24.50 9.37 -5.40
CA SER A 20 -25.19 10.66 -5.35
C SER A 20 -24.34 11.73 -4.65
N PHE A 21 -24.63 13.01 -4.92
CA PHE A 21 -24.04 14.12 -4.19
C PHE A 21 -24.30 13.99 -2.68
N THR A 22 -25.52 13.58 -2.29
CA THR A 22 -25.91 13.41 -0.88
C THR A 22 -25.07 12.35 -0.17
N LEU A 23 -24.77 11.21 -0.82
CA LEU A 23 -23.88 10.19 -0.26
C LEU A 23 -22.47 10.75 0.01
N ARG A 24 -21.92 11.52 -0.95
CA ARG A 24 -20.60 12.15 -0.81
C ARG A 24 -20.59 13.15 0.34
N SER A 25 -21.60 14.01 0.40
CA SER A 25 -21.80 14.99 1.47
C SER A 25 -22.01 14.31 2.83
N PHE A 26 -22.73 13.20 2.88
CA PHE A 26 -22.90 12.41 4.10
C PHE A 26 -21.57 11.80 4.56
N PHE A 27 -20.77 11.23 3.66
CA PHE A 27 -19.44 10.73 4.04
C PHE A 27 -18.49 11.86 4.48
N ALA A 28 -18.54 13.00 3.80
CA ALA A 28 -17.82 14.21 4.21
C ALA A 28 -18.24 14.66 5.63
N PHE A 29 -19.54 14.61 5.92
CA PHE A 29 -20.07 14.81 7.27
C PHE A 29 -19.52 13.78 8.25
N LEU A 30 -19.47 12.49 7.94
CA LEU A 30 -18.88 11.48 8.84
C LEU A 30 -17.42 11.82 9.19
N LEU A 31 -16.65 12.35 8.23
CA LEU A 31 -15.26 12.78 8.46
C LEU A 31 -15.16 14.01 9.36
N THR A 32 -16.17 14.87 9.41
CA THR A 32 -16.12 16.14 10.15
C THR A 32 -17.12 16.24 11.28
N ASN A 33 -17.88 15.18 11.54
CA ASN A 33 -18.91 15.16 12.56
C ASN A 33 -18.31 15.43 13.94
N PRO A 34 -18.91 16.30 14.77
CA PRO A 34 -18.46 16.58 16.14
C PRO A 34 -18.28 15.34 17.03
N TYR A 35 -19.05 14.26 16.82
CA TYR A 35 -18.86 12.99 17.52
C TYR A 35 -17.53 12.31 17.18
N GLY A 36 -17.04 12.49 15.94
CA GLY A 36 -15.78 11.92 15.44
C GLY A 36 -14.60 12.91 15.41
N MET A 37 -14.82 14.22 15.47
CA MET A 37 -13.75 15.22 15.39
C MET A 37 -12.73 15.12 16.53
N LYS A 38 -13.16 14.72 17.73
CA LYS A 38 -12.26 14.51 18.87
C LYS A 38 -11.40 13.26 18.70
N ASP A 39 -11.86 12.32 17.88
CA ASP A 39 -11.28 10.99 17.77
C ASP A 39 -10.65 10.77 16.38
N LEU A 40 -9.34 10.99 16.33
CA LEU A 40 -8.55 10.88 15.11
C LEU A 40 -8.41 9.42 14.62
N SER A 41 -8.89 8.43 15.39
CA SER A 41 -8.89 7.02 14.98
C SER A 41 -9.90 6.72 13.86
N GLY A 42 -10.95 7.54 13.76
CA GLY A 42 -12.13 7.25 12.95
C GLY A 42 -13.08 6.20 13.54
N LEU A 43 -12.81 5.71 14.76
CA LEU A 43 -13.68 4.82 15.51
C LEU A 43 -14.56 5.65 16.45
N TYR A 44 -15.87 5.46 16.39
CA TYR A 44 -16.76 6.02 17.40
C TYR A 44 -18.06 5.23 17.49
N ARG A 45 -18.74 5.40 18.62
CA ARG A 45 -20.02 4.73 18.91
C ARG A 45 -21.16 5.66 18.53
N VAL A 46 -21.95 5.28 17.53
CA VAL A 46 -23.07 6.07 17.05
C VAL A 46 -24.18 5.19 16.47
N SER A 47 -25.41 5.66 16.58
CA SER A 47 -26.60 5.07 15.95
C SER A 47 -27.08 5.95 14.79
N PRO A 48 -27.83 5.39 13.81
CA PRO A 48 -28.43 6.19 12.74
C PRO A 48 -29.28 7.36 13.25
N GLU A 49 -29.99 7.18 14.36
CA GLU A 49 -30.80 8.22 15.00
C GLU A 49 -29.93 9.39 15.49
N GLN A 50 -28.79 9.10 16.13
CA GLN A 50 -27.85 10.12 16.59
C GLN A 50 -27.20 10.87 15.43
N LEU A 51 -26.89 10.18 14.33
CA LEU A 51 -26.36 10.80 13.12
C LEU A 51 -27.42 11.68 12.45
N SER A 52 -28.67 11.22 12.35
CA SER A 52 -29.79 11.98 11.80
C SER A 52 -30.06 13.28 12.58
N VAL A 53 -30.00 13.24 13.91
CA VAL A 53 -30.09 14.46 14.73
C VAL A 53 -28.93 15.42 14.43
N ALA A 54 -27.72 14.89 14.21
CA ALA A 54 -26.54 15.70 13.95
C ALA A 54 -26.42 16.25 12.52
N THR A 55 -27.30 15.85 11.61
CA THR A 55 -27.43 16.46 10.27
C THR A 55 -28.49 17.57 10.26
N ASP A 56 -28.84 18.13 11.42
CA ASP A 56 -29.83 19.20 11.59
C ASP A 56 -31.17 18.92 10.89
N SER A 57 -31.63 17.67 10.96
CA SER A 57 -32.90 17.19 10.38
C SER A 57 -32.98 17.16 8.85
N THR A 58 -31.85 17.30 8.14
CA THR A 58 -31.83 17.14 6.67
C THR A 58 -31.99 15.69 6.23
N LEU A 59 -31.59 14.74 7.06
CA LEU A 59 -31.69 13.30 6.78
C LEU A 59 -32.45 12.61 7.90
N THR A 60 -33.40 11.76 7.53
CA THR A 60 -34.10 10.85 8.44
C THR A 60 -33.17 9.71 8.90
N PRO A 61 -33.47 9.02 10.02
CA PRO A 61 -32.69 7.86 10.44
C PRO A 61 -32.63 6.75 9.39
N HIS A 62 -33.69 6.62 8.58
CA HIS A 62 -33.75 5.68 7.46
C HIS A 62 -32.74 6.02 6.37
N GLU A 63 -32.75 7.26 5.87
CA GLU A 63 -31.79 7.72 4.85
C GLU A 63 -30.35 7.62 5.35
N VAL A 64 -30.10 7.94 6.62
CA VAL A 64 -28.79 7.74 7.25
C VAL A 64 -28.38 6.27 7.22
N ALA A 65 -29.29 5.34 7.54
CA ALA A 65 -29.00 3.92 7.48
C ALA A 65 -28.71 3.45 6.05
N GLU A 66 -29.45 3.94 5.06
CA GLU A 66 -29.19 3.67 3.63
C GLU A 66 -27.82 4.18 3.20
N TYR A 67 -27.45 5.41 3.55
CA TYR A 67 -26.13 5.94 3.21
C TYR A 67 -25.00 5.22 3.95
N LEU A 68 -25.21 4.78 5.20
CA LEU A 68 -24.24 3.94 5.90
C LEU A 68 -24.07 2.58 5.21
N ASN A 69 -25.17 1.94 4.78
CA ASN A 69 -25.12 0.68 4.03
C ASN A 69 -24.34 0.86 2.72
N GLU A 70 -24.59 1.96 2.01
CA GLU A 70 -23.90 2.28 0.76
C GLU A 70 -22.42 2.60 0.98
N CYS A 71 -22.07 3.33 2.04
CA CYS A 71 -20.67 3.55 2.43
C CYS A 71 -19.96 2.24 2.80
N GLU A 72 -20.64 1.31 3.46
CA GLU A 72 -20.10 -0.01 3.80
C GLU A 72 -19.89 -0.87 2.54
N ARG A 73 -20.87 -0.90 1.62
CA ARG A 73 -20.75 -1.56 0.31
C ARG A 73 -19.56 -1.05 -0.48
N ARG A 74 -19.29 0.26 -0.41
CA ARG A 74 -18.13 0.93 -1.05
C ARG A 74 -16.83 0.83 -0.24
N ARG A 75 -16.83 0.10 0.89
CA ARG A 75 -15.66 -0.06 1.78
C ARG A 75 -15.06 1.27 2.23
N LEU A 76 -15.93 2.23 2.53
CA LEU A 76 -15.58 3.54 3.08
C LEU A 76 -15.69 3.55 4.61
N VAL A 77 -16.62 2.76 5.13
CA VAL A 77 -16.83 2.55 6.56
C VAL A 77 -16.98 1.06 6.85
N MET A 78 -16.88 0.70 8.12
CA MET A 78 -17.19 -0.63 8.62
C MET A 78 -18.02 -0.49 9.90
N ARG A 79 -19.04 -1.32 10.07
CA ARG A 79 -19.92 -1.29 11.25
C ARG A 79 -19.92 -2.60 12.01
N ASP A 80 -20.10 -2.49 13.33
CA ASP A 80 -20.39 -3.61 14.21
C ASP A 80 -21.33 -3.14 15.34
N GLY A 81 -22.61 -3.46 15.21
CA GLY A 81 -23.67 -2.94 16.07
C GLY A 81 -23.71 -1.41 16.05
N ARG A 82 -23.40 -0.77 17.20
CA ARG A 82 -23.34 0.70 17.34
C ARG A 82 -21.94 1.27 17.12
N TRP A 83 -20.95 0.46 16.78
CA TRP A 83 -19.62 0.95 16.46
C TRP A 83 -19.50 1.18 14.97
N LEU A 84 -18.91 2.32 14.62
CA LEU A 84 -18.60 2.74 13.27
C LEU A 84 -17.11 3.03 13.19
N TRP A 85 -16.46 2.49 12.16
CA TRP A 85 -15.11 2.87 11.78
C TRP A 85 -15.11 3.53 10.41
N ILE A 86 -14.60 4.75 10.32
CA ILE A 86 -14.32 5.41 9.05
C ILE A 86 -12.93 5.00 8.57
N ILE A 87 -12.90 4.23 7.50
CA ILE A 87 -11.65 3.72 6.92
C ILE A 87 -10.86 4.90 6.36
N ASN A 88 -9.53 4.86 6.49
CA ASN A 88 -8.60 5.91 6.07
C ASN A 88 -8.68 7.23 6.85
N ARG A 89 -9.55 7.38 7.85
CA ARG A 89 -9.60 8.61 8.66
C ARG A 89 -8.27 8.94 9.33
N PHE A 90 -7.64 7.96 9.98
CA PHE A 90 -6.35 8.16 10.66
C PHE A 90 -5.21 8.52 9.67
N ALA A 91 -5.26 8.02 8.44
CA ALA A 91 -4.28 8.36 7.41
C ALA A 91 -4.37 9.82 6.93
N ARG A 92 -5.50 10.50 7.18
CA ARG A 92 -5.72 11.91 6.84
C ARG A 92 -5.30 12.87 7.96
N VAL A 93 -4.76 12.36 9.06
CA VAL A 93 -4.25 13.20 10.16
C VAL A 93 -2.94 13.85 9.72
N GLU A 94 -2.83 15.17 9.87
CA GLU A 94 -1.65 15.95 9.44
C GLU A 94 -0.36 15.49 10.13
N ASN A 95 -0.42 15.14 11.42
CA ASN A 95 0.72 14.63 12.18
C ASN A 95 0.36 13.39 13.01
N PRO A 96 0.35 12.19 12.41
CA PRO A 96 0.06 10.94 13.11
C PRO A 96 1.20 10.54 14.08
N ALA A 97 2.38 11.15 13.95
CA ALA A 97 3.50 10.96 14.86
C ALA A 97 3.35 11.74 16.19
N ASN A 98 2.41 12.68 16.27
CA ASN A 98 2.14 13.43 17.49
C ASN A 98 1.68 12.49 18.63
N VAL A 99 2.34 12.55 19.79
CA VAL A 99 2.06 11.68 20.94
C VAL A 99 0.62 11.84 21.44
N ARG A 100 0.07 13.06 21.46
CA ARG A 100 -1.33 13.31 21.86
C ARG A 100 -2.31 12.65 20.90
N THR A 101 -2.02 12.70 19.59
CA THR A 101 -2.80 11.97 18.57
C THR A 101 -2.78 10.47 18.85
N GLN A 102 -1.59 9.90 19.10
CA GLN A 102 -1.44 8.47 19.38
C GLN A 102 -2.19 8.04 20.64
N ILE A 103 -2.11 8.82 21.72
CA ILE A 103 -2.86 8.57 22.96
C ILE A 103 -4.37 8.61 22.70
N ASN A 104 -4.87 9.58 21.93
CA ASN A 104 -6.29 9.66 21.61
C ASN A 104 -6.76 8.45 20.80
N VAL A 105 -6.01 8.07 19.76
CA VAL A 105 -6.31 6.88 18.94
C VAL A 105 -6.29 5.62 19.79
N GLY A 106 -5.30 5.48 20.66
CA GLY A 106 -5.20 4.35 21.57
C GLY A 106 -6.39 4.26 22.54
N ARG A 107 -6.83 5.39 23.10
CA ARG A 107 -8.03 5.44 23.95
C ARG A 107 -9.29 5.03 23.19
N ALA A 108 -9.42 5.42 21.93
CA ALA A 108 -10.52 5.02 21.06
C ALA A 108 -10.56 3.50 20.87
N LEU A 109 -9.40 2.92 20.57
CA LEU A 109 -9.24 1.47 20.37
C LEU A 109 -9.57 0.69 21.65
N LEU A 110 -9.09 1.16 22.81
CA LEU A 110 -9.42 0.56 24.11
C LEU A 110 -10.90 0.71 24.50
N ALA A 111 -11.56 1.79 24.07
CA ALA A 111 -12.99 2.00 24.32
C ALA A 111 -13.88 1.18 23.38
N CYS A 112 -13.37 0.82 22.20
CA CYS A 112 -14.10 0.06 21.18
C CYS A 112 -14.35 -1.37 21.67
N ARG A 113 -15.63 -1.73 21.81
CA ARG A 113 -16.05 -3.08 22.23
C ARG A 113 -16.23 -4.07 21.09
N SER A 114 -15.98 -3.64 19.85
CA SER A 114 -16.03 -4.51 18.68
C SER A 114 -14.65 -5.09 18.42
N PRO A 115 -14.41 -6.39 18.71
CA PRO A 115 -13.13 -7.01 18.39
C PRO A 115 -12.86 -7.02 16.88
N ARG A 116 -13.93 -7.14 16.08
CA ARG A 116 -13.86 -7.12 14.62
C ARG A 116 -13.28 -5.79 14.10
N LEU A 117 -13.78 -4.65 14.59
CA LEU A 117 -13.27 -3.34 14.17
C LEU A 117 -11.86 -3.05 14.71
N VAL A 118 -11.54 -3.45 15.94
CA VAL A 118 -10.19 -3.26 16.50
C VAL A 118 -9.17 -4.11 15.73
N ALA A 119 -9.48 -5.37 15.42
CA ALA A 119 -8.62 -6.23 14.63
C ALA A 119 -8.38 -5.66 13.23
N ALA A 120 -9.44 -5.25 12.53
CA ALA A 120 -9.35 -4.65 11.20
C ALA A 120 -8.54 -3.34 11.20
N TRP A 121 -8.70 -2.51 12.24
CA TRP A 121 -7.91 -1.30 12.42
C TRP A 121 -6.42 -1.62 12.63
N LYS A 122 -6.10 -2.55 13.54
CA LYS A 122 -4.72 -2.98 13.84
C LYS A 122 -4.04 -3.57 12.60
N TYR A 123 -4.76 -4.37 11.82
CA TYR A 123 -4.24 -4.93 10.57
C TYR A 123 -3.89 -3.81 9.58
N LYS A 124 -4.84 -2.91 9.30
CA LYS A 124 -4.64 -1.81 8.33
C LYS A 124 -3.52 -0.85 8.73
N TYR A 125 -3.35 -0.60 10.02
CA TYR A 125 -2.38 0.35 10.56
C TYR A 125 -1.29 -0.33 11.41
N ALA A 126 -0.87 -1.55 11.05
CA ALA A 126 0.06 -2.36 11.83
C ALA A 126 1.35 -1.61 12.21
N ALA A 127 1.91 -0.80 11.30
CA ALA A 127 3.10 0.00 11.54
C ALA A 127 2.95 1.07 12.65
N TRP A 128 1.72 1.47 12.97
CA TRP A 128 1.41 2.47 14.00
C TRP A 128 1.10 1.85 15.37
N VAL A 129 0.70 0.59 15.43
CA VAL A 129 0.30 -0.08 16.67
C VAL A 129 1.40 0.00 17.75
N PRO A 130 2.68 -0.33 17.48
CA PRO A 130 3.71 -0.25 18.52
C PRO A 130 3.94 1.16 19.06
N ARG A 131 3.71 2.20 18.23
CA ARG A 131 3.86 3.61 18.63
C ARG A 131 2.73 4.03 19.55
N ILE A 132 1.51 3.62 19.22
CA ILE A 132 0.30 3.90 20.01
C ILE A 132 0.38 3.19 21.37
N GLU A 133 0.74 1.92 21.39
CA GLU A 133 0.90 1.14 22.63
C GLU A 133 2.01 1.73 23.52
N LYS A 134 3.13 2.16 22.91
CA LYS A 134 4.20 2.87 23.62
C LYS A 134 3.70 4.20 24.20
N ALA A 135 2.93 4.98 23.46
CA ALA A 135 2.39 6.26 23.92
C ALA A 135 1.35 6.09 25.04
N LEU A 136 0.61 4.98 25.05
CA LEU A 136 -0.34 4.65 26.11
C LEU A 136 0.30 3.99 27.33
N HIS A 137 1.51 3.44 27.21
CA HIS A 137 2.09 2.51 28.17
C HIS A 137 1.19 1.29 28.43
N GLN A 138 0.45 0.84 27.40
CA GLN A 138 -0.51 -0.26 27.50
C GLN A 138 -0.66 -0.95 26.13
N ALA A 139 -0.69 -2.28 26.12
CA ALA A 139 -1.00 -3.07 24.92
C ALA A 139 -2.49 -2.97 24.56
N ILE A 140 -2.79 -2.96 23.26
CA ILE A 140 -4.17 -2.95 22.77
C ILE A 140 -4.52 -4.38 22.38
N GLU A 141 -5.13 -5.12 23.29
CA GLU A 141 -5.54 -6.50 23.05
C GLU A 141 -6.87 -6.57 22.29
N VAL A 142 -6.96 -7.48 21.32
CA VAL A 142 -8.23 -7.79 20.63
C VAL A 142 -8.97 -8.82 21.48
N GLN A 143 -10.13 -8.46 22.00
CA GLN A 143 -10.93 -9.36 22.84
C GLN A 143 -11.84 -10.25 21.99
N GLY A 144 -11.36 -11.43 21.58
CA GLY A 144 -12.15 -12.42 20.85
C GLY A 144 -11.35 -13.13 19.75
N ALA A 145 -11.92 -14.18 19.16
CA ALA A 145 -11.33 -14.82 18.00
C ALA A 145 -11.38 -13.84 16.81
N PRO A 146 -10.25 -13.51 16.18
CA PRO A 146 -10.28 -12.74 14.95
C PRO A 146 -10.97 -13.62 13.89
N GLU A 147 -12.18 -13.25 13.47
CA GLU A 147 -12.66 -13.64 12.14
C GLU A 147 -11.58 -13.27 11.12
N GLU A 148 -11.47 -14.01 10.00
CA GLU A 148 -10.47 -13.76 8.95
C GLU A 148 -10.47 -12.27 8.56
N VAL A 149 -9.53 -11.50 9.12
CA VAL A 149 -9.48 -10.03 9.03
C VAL A 149 -9.30 -9.59 7.57
N GLU A 150 -8.73 -10.47 6.76
CA GLU A 150 -8.53 -10.31 5.32
C GLU A 150 -9.85 -10.32 4.55
N ASP A 151 -10.81 -11.15 4.94
CA ASP A 151 -12.17 -11.13 4.36
C ASP A 151 -12.91 -9.85 4.76
N VAL A 152 -12.72 -9.40 6.01
CA VAL A 152 -13.39 -8.23 6.58
C VAL A 152 -12.98 -6.92 5.89
N LEU A 153 -11.70 -6.79 5.50
CA LEU A 153 -11.22 -5.63 4.74
C LEU A 153 -11.40 -5.80 3.22
N GLY A 154 -11.91 -6.97 2.78
CA GLY A 154 -11.95 -7.36 1.37
C GLY A 154 -10.57 -7.39 0.73
N LEU A 155 -9.56 -7.78 1.52
CA LEU A 155 -8.15 -7.93 1.16
C LEU A 155 -7.79 -9.37 0.77
N ARG A 156 -8.74 -10.32 0.76
CA ARG A 156 -8.60 -11.49 -0.10
C ARG A 156 -8.36 -10.95 -1.51
N ALA A 157 -7.13 -11.09 -1.98
CA ALA A 157 -6.87 -11.05 -3.40
C ALA A 157 -7.89 -11.99 -4.03
N ILE A 158 -8.65 -11.49 -4.99
CA ILE A 158 -9.25 -12.39 -5.97
C ILE A 158 -8.03 -13.07 -6.56
N VAL A 159 -7.71 -14.29 -6.14
CA VAL A 159 -6.72 -15.11 -6.83
C VAL A 159 -7.37 -15.31 -8.20
N PRO A 160 -6.86 -14.66 -9.27
CA PRO A 160 -7.39 -14.92 -10.59
C PRO A 160 -7.18 -16.42 -10.82
N ASP A 161 -8.15 -17.10 -11.43
CA ASP A 161 -7.89 -18.45 -11.93
C ASP A 161 -6.56 -18.41 -12.70
N PRO A 162 -5.64 -19.37 -12.47
CA PRO A 162 -4.38 -19.40 -13.19
C PRO A 162 -4.69 -19.28 -14.68
N PRO A 163 -4.11 -18.28 -15.38
CA PRO A 163 -4.44 -18.07 -16.78
C PRO A 163 -4.19 -19.36 -17.56
N PRO A 164 -5.03 -19.67 -18.57
CA PRO A 164 -4.85 -20.88 -19.37
C PRO A 164 -3.44 -20.92 -19.93
N ALA A 165 -2.81 -22.10 -19.85
CA ALA A 165 -1.40 -22.33 -20.10
C ALA A 165 -1.02 -22.32 -21.60
N ASP A 166 -1.56 -21.36 -22.36
CA ASP A 166 -1.25 -21.19 -23.78
C ASP A 166 -0.51 -19.85 -23.99
N ASP A 167 0.61 -19.91 -24.71
CA ASP A 167 1.68 -18.91 -24.89
C ASP A 167 1.23 -17.55 -25.47
N GLU A 168 0.43 -16.77 -24.75
CA GLU A 168 0.32 -15.33 -24.97
C GLU A 168 1.27 -14.57 -24.03
N PRO A 169 1.98 -13.54 -24.53
CA PRO A 169 2.82 -12.71 -23.68
C PRO A 169 1.95 -12.07 -22.59
N ALA A 170 2.20 -12.47 -21.33
CA ALA A 170 1.39 -12.08 -20.18
C ALA A 170 1.21 -10.55 -20.13
N VAL A 171 0.01 -10.10 -20.52
CA VAL A 171 -0.40 -8.71 -20.36
C VAL A 171 -0.58 -8.50 -18.86
N LEU A 172 0.21 -7.59 -18.27
CA LEU A 172 0.05 -7.33 -16.84
C LEU A 172 -1.34 -6.75 -16.56
N TYR A 173 -2.06 -7.38 -15.64
CA TYR A 173 -3.34 -6.91 -15.14
C TYR A 173 -3.15 -5.70 -14.22
N GLU A 174 -4.21 -4.92 -14.01
CA GLU A 174 -4.14 -3.70 -13.20
C GLU A 174 -3.64 -3.99 -11.76
N ASP A 175 -4.00 -5.13 -11.19
CA ASP A 175 -3.53 -5.57 -9.88
C ASP A 175 -2.00 -5.79 -9.84
N GLU A 176 -1.43 -6.32 -10.92
CA GLU A 176 0.01 -6.55 -11.06
C GLU A 176 0.76 -5.22 -11.20
N ILE A 177 0.19 -4.26 -11.92
CA ILE A 177 0.72 -2.90 -12.02
C ILE A 177 0.68 -2.21 -10.64
N GLN A 178 -0.40 -2.39 -9.88
CA GLN A 178 -0.48 -1.87 -8.51
C GLN A 178 0.52 -2.55 -7.57
N ALA A 179 0.82 -3.85 -7.76
CA ALA A 179 1.86 -4.56 -7.01
C ALA A 179 3.26 -3.98 -7.31
N VAL A 180 3.59 -3.76 -8.59
CA VAL A 180 4.84 -3.11 -9.01
C VAL A 180 4.93 -1.68 -8.46
N TRP A 181 3.83 -0.94 -8.46
CA TRP A 181 3.75 0.39 -7.87
C TRP A 181 4.00 0.39 -6.36
N HIS A 182 3.39 -0.55 -5.63
CA HIS A 182 3.62 -0.70 -4.20
C HIS A 182 5.09 -1.00 -3.90
N PHE A 183 5.69 -1.92 -4.67
CA PHE A 183 7.10 -2.24 -4.57
C PHE A 183 8.00 -1.03 -4.84
N TYR A 184 7.68 -0.23 -5.86
CA TYR A 184 8.36 1.02 -6.17
C TYR A 184 8.35 1.98 -4.97
N MET A 185 7.18 2.23 -4.38
CA MET A 185 7.04 3.13 -3.24
C MET A 185 7.86 2.63 -2.05
N THR A 186 7.77 1.34 -1.71
CA THR A 186 8.53 0.78 -0.58
C THR A 186 10.04 0.85 -0.81
N THR A 187 10.51 0.52 -2.01
CA THR A 187 11.93 0.42 -2.31
C THR A 187 12.60 1.79 -2.39
N ILE A 188 12.02 2.74 -3.14
CA ILE A 188 12.59 4.08 -3.31
C ILE A 188 12.50 4.89 -2.02
N VAL A 189 11.38 4.82 -1.29
CA VAL A 189 11.23 5.52 -0.01
C VAL A 189 12.23 4.99 1.02
N ALA A 190 12.42 3.66 1.10
CA ALA A 190 13.44 3.08 1.96
C ALA A 190 14.85 3.55 1.59
N ALA A 191 15.17 3.58 0.29
CA ALA A 191 16.48 4.02 -0.19
C ALA A 191 16.76 5.51 0.03
N LEU A 192 15.74 6.36 0.05
CA LEU A 192 15.87 7.79 0.36
C LEU A 192 16.09 8.07 1.86
N GLY A 193 15.89 7.09 2.74
CA GLY A 193 16.11 7.25 4.20
C GLY A 193 15.20 8.30 4.86
N ARG A 194 14.16 8.77 4.17
CA ARG A 194 13.19 9.74 4.67
C ARG A 194 11.95 9.01 5.22
N PRO A 195 11.32 9.52 6.29
CA PRO A 195 10.09 8.95 6.80
C PRO A 195 9.00 8.94 5.70
N VAL A 196 8.10 7.96 5.82
CA VAL A 196 7.00 7.53 4.90
C VAL A 196 6.07 8.64 4.40
N SER A 197 6.29 9.91 4.73
CA SER A 197 5.52 11.06 4.27
C SER A 197 5.93 11.58 2.88
N TYR A 198 6.69 10.82 2.09
CA TYR A 198 6.89 11.13 0.67
C TYR A 198 5.61 10.77 -0.10
N THR A 199 4.56 11.56 0.10
CA THR A 199 3.33 11.49 -0.68
C THR A 199 3.56 12.15 -2.02
N LEU A 200 3.64 11.33 -3.07
CA LEU A 200 3.59 11.80 -4.44
C LEU A 200 2.26 12.52 -4.69
N SER A 201 2.28 13.60 -5.45
CA SER A 201 1.04 14.24 -5.90
C SER A 201 0.24 13.29 -6.81
N ALA A 202 -1.08 13.47 -6.88
CA ALA A 202 -1.94 12.65 -7.74
C ALA A 202 -1.48 12.65 -9.21
N ALA A 203 -1.08 13.81 -9.73
CA ALA A 203 -0.53 13.94 -11.08
C ALA A 203 0.76 13.11 -11.28
N ARG A 204 1.63 13.06 -10.26
CA ARG A 204 2.88 12.28 -10.31
C ARG A 204 2.61 10.78 -10.27
N ARG A 205 1.69 10.34 -9.39
CA ARG A 205 1.23 8.95 -9.35
C ARG A 205 0.66 8.52 -10.70
N SER A 206 -0.21 9.34 -11.28
CA SER A 206 -0.81 9.08 -12.59
C SER A 206 0.27 8.93 -13.67
N LEU A 207 1.27 9.82 -13.70
CA LEU A 207 2.35 9.77 -14.69
C LEU A 207 3.16 8.46 -14.59
N ILE A 208 3.53 8.04 -13.39
CA ILE A 208 4.32 6.81 -13.21
C ILE A 208 3.51 5.56 -13.58
N LEU A 209 2.23 5.52 -13.20
CA LEU A 209 1.34 4.41 -13.58
C LEU A 209 1.12 4.35 -15.09
N THR A 210 0.93 5.49 -15.76
CA THR A 210 0.88 5.55 -17.23
C THR A 210 2.16 5.01 -17.85
N ARG A 211 3.33 5.38 -17.34
CA ARG A 211 4.60 4.86 -17.86
C ARG A 211 4.78 3.36 -17.63
N LEU A 212 4.37 2.84 -16.47
CA LEU A 212 4.38 1.40 -16.22
C LEU A 212 3.49 0.67 -17.25
N ARG A 213 2.30 1.20 -17.52
CA ARG A 213 1.39 0.70 -18.57
C ARG A 213 2.03 0.76 -19.95
N ASP A 214 2.65 1.88 -20.29
CA ASP A 214 3.29 2.10 -21.58
C ASP A 214 4.51 1.18 -21.78
N ARG A 215 5.23 0.80 -20.72
CA ARG A 215 6.41 -0.08 -20.84
C ARG A 215 6.08 -1.55 -21.09
N ILE A 216 4.83 -1.93 -20.84
CA ILE A 216 4.30 -3.25 -21.22
C ILE A 216 4.09 -3.30 -22.74
N LYS A 217 3.96 -2.15 -23.42
CA LYS A 217 3.78 -2.07 -24.88
C LYS A 217 5.04 -1.54 -25.57
N ASP A 218 5.40 -2.14 -26.69
CA ASP A 218 6.37 -1.55 -27.59
C ASP A 218 5.72 -0.35 -28.30
N GLN A 219 6.37 0.82 -28.23
CA GLN A 219 5.81 2.06 -28.78
C GLN A 219 5.99 2.16 -30.31
N GLU A 220 6.89 1.40 -30.91
CA GLU A 220 7.15 1.39 -32.35
C GLU A 220 6.24 0.39 -33.07
N THR A 221 6.03 -0.79 -32.47
CA THR A 221 5.20 -1.84 -33.09
C THR A 221 3.78 -1.89 -32.54
N GLY A 222 3.52 -1.30 -31.37
CA GLY A 222 2.25 -1.39 -30.66
C GLY A 222 2.02 -2.75 -29.98
N GLU A 223 2.95 -3.69 -30.11
CA GLU A 223 2.84 -5.05 -29.57
C GLU A 223 3.17 -5.09 -28.07
N THR A 224 2.57 -6.03 -27.33
CA THR A 224 2.92 -6.27 -25.94
C THR A 224 4.34 -6.81 -25.85
N ARG A 225 5.22 -6.08 -25.17
CA ARG A 225 6.57 -6.52 -24.86
C ARG A 225 6.50 -7.55 -23.72
N LEU A 226 7.22 -8.66 -23.84
CA LEU A 226 7.49 -9.58 -22.74
C LEU A 226 8.34 -8.86 -21.67
N VAL A 227 7.67 -8.19 -20.73
CA VAL A 227 8.26 -7.65 -19.51
C VAL A 227 7.46 -8.24 -18.36
N THR A 228 8.08 -9.11 -17.58
CA THR A 228 7.39 -9.71 -16.43
C THR A 228 7.34 -8.72 -15.26
N ILE A 229 6.51 -9.04 -14.25
CA ILE A 229 6.53 -8.32 -12.97
C ILE A 229 7.95 -8.33 -12.38
N GLU A 230 8.65 -9.46 -12.45
CA GLU A 230 10.01 -9.56 -11.89
C GLU A 230 11.00 -8.66 -12.62
N ASP A 231 10.89 -8.52 -13.93
CA ASP A 231 11.72 -7.59 -14.71
C ASP A 231 11.50 -6.14 -14.23
N LEU A 232 10.24 -5.71 -14.09
CA LEU A 232 9.93 -4.36 -13.59
C LEU A 232 10.45 -4.13 -12.16
N MET A 233 10.24 -5.08 -11.26
CA MET A 233 10.76 -4.99 -9.88
C MET A 233 12.29 -4.99 -9.83
N ALA A 234 12.95 -5.76 -10.69
CA ALA A 234 14.40 -5.77 -10.81
C ALA A 234 14.94 -4.43 -11.33
N ALA A 235 14.27 -3.83 -12.32
CA ALA A 235 14.61 -2.53 -12.86
C ALA A 235 14.45 -1.42 -11.80
N ILE A 236 13.36 -1.44 -11.04
CA ILE A 236 13.12 -0.53 -9.91
C ILE A 236 14.21 -0.68 -8.83
N SER A 237 14.60 -1.92 -8.51
CA SER A 237 15.66 -2.19 -7.53
C SER A 237 17.01 -1.64 -7.99
N ALA A 238 17.33 -1.79 -9.28
CA ALA A 238 18.55 -1.22 -9.87
C ALA A 238 18.53 0.31 -9.86
N CYS A 239 17.38 0.92 -10.17
CA CYS A 239 17.15 2.35 -10.05
C CYS A 239 17.39 2.84 -8.60
N ALA A 240 16.78 2.19 -7.61
CA ALA A 240 16.95 2.53 -6.21
C ALA A 240 18.40 2.36 -5.69
N ALA A 241 19.19 1.49 -6.31
CA ALA A 241 20.61 1.32 -5.98
C ALA A 241 21.52 2.34 -6.67
N SER A 242 21.01 3.13 -7.62
CA SER A 242 21.78 4.10 -8.37
C SER A 242 21.92 5.40 -7.58
N ASP A 243 23.17 5.79 -7.29
CA ASP A 243 23.47 7.06 -6.62
C ASP A 243 22.93 8.27 -7.39
N TRP A 244 22.92 8.22 -8.72
CA TRP A 244 22.34 9.26 -9.56
C TRP A 244 20.83 9.44 -9.32
N HIS A 245 20.07 8.34 -9.20
CA HIS A 245 18.62 8.40 -9.01
C HIS A 245 18.23 8.90 -7.63
N LEU A 246 19.04 8.60 -6.62
CA LEU A 246 18.83 9.08 -5.25
C LEU A 246 19.44 10.46 -4.98
N GLY A 247 20.02 11.09 -5.99
CA GLY A 247 20.71 12.38 -5.86
C GLY A 247 21.95 12.33 -4.97
N ARG A 248 22.62 11.18 -4.87
CA ARG A 248 23.88 10.97 -4.15
C ARG A 248 25.11 11.19 -5.03
N SER A 249 24.95 11.79 -6.21
CA SER A 249 26.07 12.07 -7.10
C SER A 249 27.05 13.05 -6.46
N PRO A 250 28.37 12.75 -6.41
CA PRO A 250 29.39 13.63 -5.82
C PRO A 250 29.41 15.02 -6.48
N ASP A 251 29.08 15.09 -7.77
CA ASP A 251 29.10 16.32 -8.56
C ASP A 251 27.88 17.24 -8.29
N SER A 252 26.93 16.76 -7.48
CA SER A 252 25.65 17.45 -7.26
C SER A 252 25.43 17.93 -5.82
N ASP A 253 26.38 17.75 -4.90
CA ASP A 253 26.25 18.13 -3.48
C ASP A 253 24.96 17.61 -2.81
N GLY A 254 24.36 16.52 -3.30
CA GLY A 254 23.09 16.03 -2.76
C GLY A 254 21.84 16.79 -3.23
N THR A 255 21.97 17.71 -4.18
CA THR A 255 20.89 18.63 -4.59
C THR A 255 20.17 18.21 -5.87
N HIS A 256 20.80 17.45 -6.76
CA HIS A 256 20.15 16.92 -7.97
C HIS A 256 19.64 15.50 -7.74
N TYR A 257 18.41 15.41 -7.26
CA TYR A 257 17.62 14.18 -7.36
C TYR A 257 17.25 13.97 -8.84
N SER A 258 17.39 12.75 -9.38
CA SER A 258 16.72 12.48 -10.66
C SER A 258 15.25 12.77 -10.44
N LEU A 259 14.70 13.66 -11.23
CA LEU A 259 13.31 14.06 -11.07
C LEU A 259 12.46 12.84 -11.45
N GLU A 260 11.26 12.69 -10.89
CA GLU A 260 10.39 11.53 -11.19
C GLU A 260 10.09 11.41 -12.70
N ARG A 261 10.28 12.49 -13.47
CA ARG A 261 10.27 12.54 -14.94
C ARG A 261 11.31 11.62 -15.59
N ASP A 262 12.33 11.23 -14.86
CA ASP A 262 13.43 10.37 -15.28
C ASP A 262 13.18 8.92 -14.90
N ILE A 263 12.00 8.55 -14.40
CA ILE A 263 11.67 7.17 -14.04
C ILE A 263 10.88 6.51 -15.16
N LEU A 264 11.41 5.42 -15.72
CA LEU A 264 10.83 4.67 -16.84
C LEU A 264 10.46 5.60 -18.01
N ARG A 265 11.30 6.63 -18.22
CA ARG A 265 11.04 7.72 -19.16
C ARG A 265 10.91 7.18 -20.59
N ASP A 266 11.83 6.31 -20.96
CA ASP A 266 11.94 5.71 -22.28
C ASP A 266 12.33 4.23 -22.21
N LYS A 267 12.19 3.54 -23.34
CA LYS A 267 12.49 2.11 -23.52
C LYS A 267 13.95 1.80 -23.18
N GLU A 268 14.86 2.63 -23.67
CA GLU A 268 16.31 2.50 -23.48
C GLU A 268 16.71 2.57 -22.01
N GLN A 269 16.05 3.40 -21.21
CA GLN A 269 16.29 3.49 -19.79
C GLN A 269 15.89 2.20 -19.05
N LEU A 270 14.71 1.65 -19.34
CA LEU A 270 14.26 0.39 -18.74
C LEU A 270 15.24 -0.75 -19.07
N GLU A 271 15.67 -0.84 -20.33
CA GLU A 271 16.66 -1.84 -20.76
C GLU A 271 17.99 -1.70 -20.03
N ARG A 272 18.50 -0.48 -19.88
CA ARG A 272 19.73 -0.22 -19.11
C ARG A 272 19.60 -0.66 -17.65
N TRP A 273 18.44 -0.45 -17.02
CA TRP A 273 18.22 -0.91 -15.65
C TRP A 273 18.13 -2.43 -15.56
N LEU A 274 17.45 -3.09 -16.49
CA LEU A 274 17.38 -4.55 -16.57
C LEU A 274 18.76 -5.17 -16.79
N GLU A 275 19.57 -4.59 -17.68
CA GLU A 275 20.94 -5.00 -17.90
C GLU A 275 21.79 -4.84 -16.62
N GLY A 276 21.64 -3.70 -15.93
CA GLY A 276 22.26 -3.46 -14.63
C GLY A 276 21.87 -4.50 -13.59
N ALA A 277 20.58 -4.84 -13.47
CA ALA A 277 20.07 -5.84 -12.54
C ALA A 277 20.59 -7.26 -12.85
N ARG A 278 20.63 -7.63 -14.13
CA ARG A 278 21.18 -8.91 -14.62
C ARG A 278 22.69 -8.98 -14.35
N GLY A 279 23.41 -7.88 -14.58
CA GLY A 279 24.84 -7.75 -14.29
C GLY A 279 25.16 -7.85 -12.80
N ALA A 280 24.39 -7.17 -11.95
CA ALA A 280 24.53 -7.24 -10.50
C ALA A 280 24.30 -8.66 -9.96
N THR A 281 23.29 -9.36 -10.48
CA THR A 281 22.98 -10.75 -10.14
C THR A 281 24.12 -11.69 -10.52
N ARG A 282 24.70 -11.54 -11.73
CA ARG A 282 25.87 -12.32 -12.16
C ARG A 282 27.08 -12.09 -11.25
N ARG A 283 27.36 -10.82 -10.87
CA ARG A 283 28.47 -10.48 -9.95
C ARG A 283 28.27 -11.07 -8.56
N ARG A 284 27.05 -11.03 -8.01
CA ARG A 284 26.72 -11.65 -6.71
C ARG A 284 26.94 -13.16 -6.73
N ARG A 285 26.47 -13.86 -7.78
CA ARG A 285 26.70 -15.31 -7.96
C ARG A 285 28.19 -15.64 -8.08
N ALA A 286 28.95 -14.84 -8.84
CA ALA A 286 30.40 -15.02 -8.95
C ALA A 286 31.13 -14.80 -7.62
N LYS A 287 30.70 -13.82 -6.81
CA LYS A 287 31.24 -13.57 -5.47
C LYS A 287 30.88 -14.68 -4.48
N ALA A 288 29.65 -15.18 -4.52
CA ALA A 288 29.21 -16.32 -3.71
C ALA A 288 30.04 -17.57 -4.00
N ARG A 289 30.25 -17.91 -5.28
CA ARG A 289 31.13 -19.03 -5.69
C ARG A 289 32.59 -18.87 -5.27
N ARG A 290 33.08 -17.65 -5.05
CA ARG A 290 34.43 -17.39 -4.54
C ARG A 290 34.51 -17.42 -3.01
N GLY A 291 33.37 -17.21 -2.33
CA GLY A 291 33.25 -17.22 -0.87
C GLY A 291 32.74 -18.54 -0.28
N GLU A 292 32.27 -19.46 -1.13
CA GLU A 292 31.95 -20.83 -0.71
C GLU A 292 33.24 -21.50 -0.22
N PRO A 293 33.28 -22.00 1.03
CA PRO A 293 34.41 -22.79 1.49
C PRO A 293 34.56 -23.97 0.53
N LYS A 294 35.77 -24.19 -0.01
CA LYS A 294 36.06 -25.39 -0.79
C LYS A 294 35.60 -26.58 0.03
N LEU A 295 34.58 -27.30 -0.45
CA LEU A 295 34.22 -28.59 0.11
C LEU A 295 35.50 -29.42 0.14
N PRO A 296 35.85 -30.04 1.28
CA PRO A 296 36.97 -30.96 1.31
C PRO A 296 36.75 -32.00 0.20
N PRO A 297 37.83 -32.43 -0.49
CA PRO A 297 37.71 -33.42 -1.55
C PRO A 297 36.91 -34.62 -1.02
N GLU A 298 35.93 -35.07 -1.79
CA GLU A 298 35.18 -36.28 -1.43
C GLU A 298 36.18 -37.40 -1.14
N PRO A 299 36.01 -38.15 -0.02
CA PRO A 299 36.87 -39.27 0.26
C PRO A 299 36.79 -40.22 -0.93
N SER A 300 37.94 -40.43 -1.58
CA SER A 300 38.07 -41.38 -2.68
C SER A 300 37.50 -42.72 -2.24
N GLU A 301 36.50 -43.23 -2.95
CA GLU A 301 35.91 -44.53 -2.69
C GLU A 301 37.03 -45.57 -2.53
N PRO A 302 37.00 -46.41 -1.48
CA PRO A 302 37.98 -47.46 -1.34
C PRO A 302 37.84 -48.40 -2.55
N GLU A 303 38.90 -48.46 -3.37
CA GLU A 303 39.01 -49.41 -4.45
C GLU A 303 38.72 -50.82 -3.90
N ALA A 304 37.57 -51.37 -4.29
CA ALA A 304 37.24 -52.76 -4.07
C ALA A 304 38.27 -53.61 -4.81
N ARG A 305 39.30 -54.06 -4.11
CA ARG A 305 40.22 -55.10 -4.59
C ARG A 305 39.43 -56.39 -4.76
N GLU A 306 39.08 -56.71 -6.01
CA GLU A 306 38.73 -58.07 -6.41
C GLU A 306 39.94 -58.97 -6.18
N GLU A 307 39.89 -59.82 -5.14
CA GLU A 307 40.73 -61.00 -5.03
C GLU A 307 40.31 -62.00 -6.12
N ARG A 308 41.17 -62.21 -7.13
CA ARG A 308 41.06 -63.37 -8.03
C ARG A 308 42.04 -64.45 -7.56
N LEU A 309 41.46 -65.61 -7.29
CA LEU A 309 42.11 -66.92 -7.14
C LEU A 309 42.85 -67.34 -8.41
#